data_AF-A0ABD3EME3-F1
#
_entry.id   AF-A0ABD3EME3-F1
#
_cell.length_a   1.000
_cell.length_b   1.000
_cell.length_c   1.000
_cell.angle_alpha   90.00
_cell.angle_beta   90.00
_cell.angle_gamma   90.00
#
_symmetry.space_group_name_H-M   'P 1'
#
loop_
_entity.id
_entity.type
_entity.pdbx_description
1 polymer ?
#
loop_
_entity_poly.entity_id
_entity_poly.type
_entity_poly.pdbx_seq_one_letter_code
_entity_poly.pdbx_strand_id
1 'polypeptide(L)'
;MMADKNWTVKLHHVGQFVDKPRKAYVKGKVAVFNGMEEDKMSLPEFWDMGKELNYPVPMSYKYYYKIPKLSMAKGLVLLETDMDVLKMLECHLDTYVINAYMVAPPVEENHPDVAAKDEEVHVEKAPENKEADDRQPDVIDDGMPLGNDEQEDTLVPEELDEQVLALE
;
A
#
# COMPACT_ATOMS: atom_id res chain seq x y z
N MET A 1 -22.97 -13.06 -32.34
CA MET A 1 -22.52 -12.52 -31.04
C MET A 1 -22.48 -11.01 -31.15
N MET A 2 -22.81 -10.28 -30.07
CA MET A 2 -22.20 -8.97 -29.84
C MET A 2 -20.76 -9.24 -29.37
N ALA A 3 -19.79 -8.42 -29.76
CA ALA A 3 -18.43 -8.58 -29.24
C ALA A 3 -18.39 -7.92 -27.86
N ASP A 4 -18.04 -8.69 -26.83
CA ASP A 4 -17.82 -8.18 -25.49
C ASP A 4 -16.69 -7.14 -25.53
N LYS A 5 -16.99 -5.91 -25.13
CA LYS A 5 -16.04 -4.79 -25.20
C LYS A 5 -15.06 -4.85 -24.03
N ASN A 6 -14.04 -5.70 -24.14
CA ASN A 6 -13.00 -5.79 -23.13
C ASN A 6 -12.05 -4.59 -23.22
N TRP A 7 -12.10 -3.73 -22.21
CA TRP A 7 -11.20 -2.60 -22.02
C TRP A 7 -9.84 -3.05 -21.46
N THR A 8 -8.80 -2.29 -21.79
CA THR A 8 -7.45 -2.41 -21.23
C THR A 8 -7.08 -1.12 -20.51
N VAL A 9 -6.86 -1.18 -19.20
CA VAL A 9 -6.45 -0.02 -18.39
C VAL A 9 -4.96 -0.11 -18.12
N LYS A 10 -4.20 0.87 -18.63
CA LYS A 10 -2.79 1.09 -18.30
C LYS A 10 -2.71 2.10 -17.17
N LEU A 11 -2.59 1.60 -15.93
CA LEU A 11 -2.54 2.43 -14.74
C LEU A 11 -1.09 2.81 -14.43
N HIS A 12 -0.75 4.06 -14.72
CA HIS A 12 0.51 4.67 -14.34
C HIS A 12 0.48 5.05 -12.84
N HIS A 13 1.47 4.60 -12.06
CA HIS A 13 1.52 4.75 -10.60
C HIS A 13 2.94 5.04 -10.10
N VAL A 14 3.12 5.41 -8.83
CA VAL A 14 4.39 5.89 -8.19
C VAL A 14 4.95 7.22 -8.77
N GLY A 15 4.53 7.62 -9.96
CA GLY A 15 5.01 8.83 -10.62
C GLY A 15 4.30 10.12 -10.17
N GLN A 16 4.81 11.23 -10.67
CA GLN A 16 4.28 12.57 -10.43
C GLN A 16 4.10 13.33 -11.75
N PHE A 17 3.16 14.28 -11.79
CA PHE A 17 3.12 15.25 -12.87
C PHE A 17 4.20 16.32 -12.66
N VAL A 18 4.82 16.76 -13.75
CA VAL A 18 5.71 17.93 -13.82
C VAL A 18 5.27 18.81 -14.98
N ASP A 19 5.02 20.09 -14.73
CA ASP A 19 4.47 21.01 -15.75
C ASP A 19 5.53 21.67 -16.64
N LYS A 20 6.81 21.68 -16.22
CA LYS A 20 7.94 22.28 -16.95
C LYS A 20 8.99 21.21 -17.34
N PRO A 21 9.57 21.25 -18.56
CA PRO A 21 9.31 22.19 -19.65
C PRO A 21 8.00 21.92 -20.41
N ARG A 22 7.35 20.77 -20.17
CA ARG A 22 6.06 20.37 -20.74
C ARG A 22 5.36 19.45 -19.76
N LYS A 23 4.03 19.58 -19.59
CA LYS A 23 3.25 18.69 -18.72
C LYS A 23 3.44 17.22 -19.11
N ALA A 24 4.05 16.46 -18.19
CA ALA A 24 4.39 15.05 -18.33
C ALA A 24 4.20 14.32 -17.00
N TYR A 25 3.89 13.01 -17.03
CA TYR A 25 3.99 12.11 -15.87
C TYR A 25 5.36 11.44 -15.89
N VAL A 26 6.13 11.55 -14.81
CA VAL A 26 7.53 11.10 -14.73
C VAL A 26 7.78 10.22 -13.52
N LYS A 27 8.83 9.39 -13.59
CA LYS A 27 9.22 8.38 -12.58
C LYS A 27 8.15 7.30 -12.27
N GLY A 28 7.10 7.22 -13.08
CA GLY A 28 6.02 6.25 -12.90
C GLY A 28 6.36 4.84 -13.35
N LYS A 29 5.83 3.86 -12.61
CA LYS A 29 5.62 2.48 -13.06
C LYS A 29 4.28 2.38 -13.81
N VAL A 30 4.03 1.25 -14.47
CA VAL A 30 2.77 0.98 -15.20
C VAL A 30 2.30 -0.42 -14.90
N ALA A 31 1.08 -0.54 -14.38
CA ALA A 31 0.32 -1.79 -14.33
C ALA A 31 -0.63 -1.87 -15.54
N VAL A 32 -0.97 -3.08 -15.96
CA VAL A 32 -1.86 -3.32 -17.11
C VAL A 32 -2.97 -4.30 -16.72
N PHE A 33 -4.18 -3.77 -16.59
CA PHE A 33 -5.39 -4.54 -16.34
C PHE A 33 -6.09 -4.79 -17.67
N ASN A 34 -6.40 -6.05 -17.98
CA ASN A 34 -7.00 -6.47 -19.25
C ASN A 34 -8.35 -7.15 -18.98
N GLY A 35 -9.25 -7.16 -19.97
CA GLY A 35 -10.52 -7.89 -19.87
C GLY A 35 -11.68 -7.10 -19.28
N MET A 36 -11.44 -5.88 -18.77
CA MET A 36 -12.42 -5.06 -18.06
C MET A 36 -13.72 -4.84 -18.88
N GLU A 37 -14.86 -5.21 -18.33
CA GLU A 37 -16.17 -5.13 -19.01
C GLU A 37 -16.77 -3.71 -18.93
N GLU A 38 -17.38 -3.24 -20.03
CA GLU A 38 -17.98 -1.88 -20.11
C GLU A 38 -18.97 -1.60 -18.98
N ASP A 39 -19.87 -2.56 -18.66
CA ASP A 39 -20.89 -2.43 -17.61
C ASP A 39 -20.34 -2.48 -16.16
N LYS A 40 -19.06 -2.81 -15.96
CA LYS A 40 -18.40 -2.85 -14.63
C LYS A 40 -17.52 -1.63 -14.37
N MET A 41 -17.09 -0.93 -15.43
CA MET A 41 -16.20 0.22 -15.35
C MET A 41 -16.86 1.38 -14.58
N SER A 42 -16.39 1.59 -13.34
CA SER A 42 -16.87 2.59 -12.39
C SER A 42 -15.68 3.23 -11.64
N LEU A 43 -15.91 4.31 -10.90
CA LEU A 43 -14.85 4.95 -10.11
C LEU A 43 -14.30 4.03 -8.99
N PRO A 44 -15.14 3.25 -8.27
CA PRO A 44 -14.65 2.21 -7.37
C PRO A 44 -13.71 1.19 -8.02
N GLU A 45 -13.95 0.80 -9.27
CA GLU A 45 -13.07 -0.15 -9.99
C GLU A 45 -11.62 0.38 -10.10
N PHE A 46 -11.44 1.70 -10.32
CA PHE A 46 -10.12 2.33 -10.28
C PHE A 46 -9.49 2.35 -8.88
N TRP A 47 -10.30 2.43 -7.82
CA TRP A 47 -9.81 2.32 -6.45
C TRP A 47 -9.37 0.89 -6.13
N ASP A 48 -10.09 -0.11 -6.62
CA ASP A 48 -9.75 -1.52 -6.44
C ASP A 48 -8.49 -1.93 -7.24
N MET A 49 -8.32 -1.46 -8.48
CA MET A 49 -7.02 -1.51 -9.19
C MET A 49 -5.88 -0.87 -8.38
N GLY A 50 -6.17 0.15 -7.57
CA GLY A 50 -5.23 0.73 -6.61
C GLY A 50 -4.89 -0.20 -5.44
N LYS A 51 -5.88 -0.91 -4.88
CA LYS A 51 -5.67 -1.90 -3.81
C LYS A 51 -4.85 -3.10 -4.29
N GLU A 52 -5.08 -3.58 -5.51
CA GLU A 52 -4.28 -4.67 -6.13
C GLU A 52 -2.79 -4.30 -6.24
N LEU A 53 -2.48 -3.02 -6.47
CA LEU A 53 -1.11 -2.48 -6.47
C LEU A 53 -0.60 -2.12 -5.06
N ASN A 54 -1.26 -2.62 -4.01
CA ASN A 54 -0.94 -2.44 -2.59
C ASN A 54 -0.99 -0.98 -2.10
N TYR A 55 -1.89 -0.15 -2.66
CA TYR A 55 -2.18 1.18 -2.11
C TYR A 55 -3.32 1.12 -1.09
N PRO A 56 -3.06 1.28 0.23
CA PRO A 56 -4.02 0.94 1.28
C PRO A 56 -5.18 1.95 1.44
N VAL A 57 -5.02 3.17 0.93
CA VAL A 57 -6.02 4.25 1.01
C VAL A 57 -6.32 4.77 -0.41
N PRO A 58 -6.90 3.96 -1.31
CA PRO A 58 -6.99 4.32 -2.73
C PRO A 58 -7.81 5.60 -2.96
N MET A 59 -8.82 5.87 -2.12
CA MET A 59 -9.64 7.09 -2.17
C MET A 59 -8.86 8.40 -1.91
N SER A 60 -7.66 8.35 -1.31
CA SER A 60 -6.82 9.55 -1.13
C SER A 60 -6.03 9.91 -2.40
N TYR A 61 -5.87 8.96 -3.31
CA TYR A 61 -5.18 9.15 -4.59
C TYR A 61 -6.13 9.74 -5.63
N LYS A 62 -5.61 10.63 -6.47
CA LYS A 62 -6.34 11.22 -7.59
C LYS A 62 -6.06 10.42 -8.86
N TYR A 63 -7.12 9.92 -9.50
CA TYR A 63 -7.05 9.15 -10.73
C TYR A 63 -7.42 10.05 -11.91
N TYR A 64 -6.54 10.12 -12.89
CA TYR A 64 -6.75 10.89 -14.12
C TYR A 64 -6.73 9.96 -15.32
N TYR A 65 -7.49 10.27 -16.37
CA TYR A 65 -7.31 9.64 -17.68
C TYR A 65 -6.74 10.64 -18.69
N LYS A 66 -6.10 10.12 -19.74
CA LYS A 66 -5.62 10.90 -20.88
C LYS A 66 -6.45 10.58 -22.12
N ILE A 67 -7.25 11.54 -22.59
CA ILE A 67 -7.98 11.50 -23.86
C ILE A 67 -7.02 11.11 -25.02
N PRO A 68 -7.38 10.14 -25.88
CA PRO A 68 -6.56 9.73 -27.02
C PRO A 68 -6.21 10.89 -27.96
N LYS A 69 -5.11 10.74 -28.69
CA LYS A 69 -4.59 11.71 -29.69
C LYS A 69 -4.19 13.09 -29.11
N LEU A 70 -4.62 13.46 -27.90
CA LEU A 70 -4.20 14.66 -27.17
C LEU A 70 -2.93 14.45 -26.34
N SER A 71 -2.28 15.57 -25.96
CA SER A 71 -1.16 15.59 -25.02
C SER A 71 -1.65 15.81 -23.57
N MET A 72 -0.87 15.37 -22.58
CA MET A 72 -1.18 15.56 -21.14
C MET A 72 -1.46 17.02 -20.74
N ALA A 73 -0.92 18.01 -21.47
CA ALA A 73 -1.19 19.43 -21.24
C ALA A 73 -2.59 19.91 -21.70
N LYS A 74 -3.35 19.07 -22.44
CA LYS A 74 -4.65 19.43 -23.04
C LYS A 74 -5.75 18.37 -22.90
N GLY A 75 -5.38 17.11 -22.66
CA GLY A 75 -6.32 15.98 -22.61
C GLY A 75 -6.22 15.14 -21.34
N LEU A 76 -5.59 15.65 -20.28
CA LEU A 76 -5.60 15.00 -18.96
C LEU A 76 -6.84 15.47 -18.20
N VAL A 77 -7.69 14.54 -17.78
CA VAL A 77 -8.97 14.79 -17.10
C VAL A 77 -9.01 13.98 -15.82
N LEU A 78 -9.54 14.56 -14.73
CA LEU A 78 -9.70 13.90 -13.43
C LEU A 78 -10.96 13.02 -13.43
N LEU A 79 -10.91 11.87 -12.76
CA LEU A 79 -12.07 11.03 -12.47
C LEU A 79 -12.58 11.40 -11.07
N GLU A 80 -13.68 12.13 -11.00
CA GLU A 80 -14.34 12.49 -9.72
C GLU A 80 -15.68 11.77 -9.53
N THR A 81 -16.30 11.32 -10.63
CA THR A 81 -17.59 10.61 -10.62
C THR A 81 -17.63 9.49 -11.67
N ASP A 82 -18.58 8.55 -11.53
CA ASP A 82 -18.84 7.52 -12.57
C ASP A 82 -19.23 8.13 -13.92
N MET A 83 -19.85 9.32 -13.92
CA MET A 83 -20.09 10.09 -15.15
C MET A 83 -18.79 10.46 -15.89
N ASP A 84 -17.67 10.61 -15.20
CA ASP A 84 -16.37 10.88 -15.83
C ASP A 84 -15.71 9.59 -16.35
N VAL A 85 -15.99 8.45 -15.71
CA VAL A 85 -15.64 7.13 -16.22
C VAL A 85 -16.40 6.86 -17.52
N LEU A 86 -17.71 7.11 -17.60
CA LEU A 86 -18.48 6.96 -18.83
C LEU A 86 -17.91 7.83 -19.99
N LYS A 87 -17.65 9.12 -19.75
CA LYS A 87 -16.99 10.01 -20.73
C LYS A 87 -15.62 9.51 -21.18
N MET A 88 -14.86 8.91 -20.27
CA MET A 88 -13.57 8.29 -20.57
C MET A 88 -13.75 7.10 -21.52
N LEU A 89 -14.75 6.23 -21.31
CA LEU A 89 -15.04 5.12 -22.23
C LEU A 89 -15.41 5.66 -23.61
N GLU A 90 -16.35 6.62 -23.70
CA GLU A 90 -16.72 7.29 -24.96
C GLU A 90 -15.49 7.83 -25.72
N CYS A 91 -14.56 8.48 -25.02
CA CYS A 91 -13.34 9.02 -25.61
C CYS A 91 -12.35 7.96 -26.12
N HIS A 92 -12.47 6.69 -25.70
CA HIS A 92 -11.50 5.62 -26.01
C HIS A 92 -12.06 4.51 -26.94
N LEU A 93 -13.32 4.59 -27.40
CA LEU A 93 -13.97 3.61 -28.29
C LEU A 93 -13.16 3.26 -29.56
N ASP A 94 -12.34 4.19 -30.06
CA ASP A 94 -11.39 3.97 -31.18
C ASP A 94 -10.33 2.88 -30.90
N THR A 95 -10.08 2.55 -29.63
CA THR A 95 -8.84 1.88 -29.19
C THR A 95 -9.01 0.83 -28.10
N TYR A 96 -10.02 0.96 -27.24
CA TYR A 96 -10.21 0.17 -26.02
C TYR A 96 -9.04 0.19 -25.01
N VAL A 97 -8.02 1.05 -25.20
CA VAL A 97 -6.82 1.15 -24.34
C VAL A 97 -6.80 2.49 -23.60
N ILE A 98 -7.26 2.47 -22.35
CA ILE A 98 -7.28 3.61 -21.44
C ILE A 98 -5.88 3.81 -20.86
N ASN A 99 -5.43 5.08 -20.83
CA ASN A 99 -4.19 5.47 -20.16
C ASN A 99 -4.57 6.28 -18.92
N ALA A 100 -4.47 5.64 -17.75
CA ALA A 100 -4.86 6.20 -16.45
C ALA A 100 -3.62 6.55 -15.61
N TYR A 101 -3.72 7.53 -14.72
CA TYR A 101 -2.62 8.07 -13.94
C TYR A 101 -3.08 8.27 -12.50
N MET A 102 -2.49 7.51 -11.57
CA MET A 102 -2.71 7.68 -10.14
C MET A 102 -1.67 8.66 -9.58
N VAL A 103 -2.13 9.62 -8.78
CA VAL A 103 -1.27 10.61 -8.10
C VAL A 103 -1.58 10.59 -6.61
N ALA A 104 -0.55 10.50 -5.77
CA ALA A 104 -0.69 10.64 -4.33
C ALA A 104 -1.29 12.00 -3.95
N PRO A 105 -2.00 12.11 -2.82
CA PRO A 105 -2.30 13.43 -2.26
C PRO A 105 -0.99 14.16 -1.95
N PRO A 106 -0.97 15.51 -1.93
CA PRO A 106 0.16 16.23 -1.35
C PRO A 106 0.27 15.80 0.11
N VAL A 107 1.44 15.30 0.51
CA VAL A 107 1.75 15.14 1.92
C VAL A 107 1.89 16.53 2.52
N GLU A 108 0.96 16.91 3.40
CA GLU A 108 1.21 18.03 4.30
C GLU A 108 2.36 17.60 5.23
N GLU A 109 3.53 18.22 5.03
CA GLU A 109 4.69 18.06 5.90
C GLU A 109 4.35 18.61 7.29
N ASN A 110 3.72 17.75 8.08
CA ASN A 110 3.63 17.87 9.52
C ASN A 110 5.05 17.71 10.06
N HIS A 111 5.85 18.78 9.99
CA HIS A 111 7.08 18.89 10.75
C HIS A 111 6.73 18.60 12.21
N PRO A 112 7.26 17.53 12.82
CA PRO A 112 7.09 17.34 14.24
C PRO A 112 7.85 18.47 14.92
N ASP A 113 7.12 19.47 15.41
CA ASP A 113 7.71 20.48 16.28
C ASP A 113 8.36 19.76 17.45
N VAL A 114 9.68 19.93 17.60
CA VAL A 114 10.49 19.12 18.53
C VAL A 114 10.36 19.73 19.93
N ALA A 115 9.12 19.79 20.41
CA ALA A 115 8.77 20.18 21.76
C ALA A 115 9.52 19.26 22.73
N ALA A 116 10.56 19.83 23.36
CA ALA A 116 11.41 19.10 24.28
C ALA A 116 10.55 18.51 25.41
N LYS A 117 10.66 17.21 25.60
CA LYS A 117 10.07 16.54 26.77
C LYS A 117 10.98 16.83 27.96
N ASP A 118 10.67 17.87 28.71
CA ASP A 118 11.19 18.01 30.07
C ASP A 118 10.66 16.83 30.92
N GLU A 119 11.59 15.97 31.33
CA GLU A 119 11.32 14.71 32.02
C GLU A 119 11.31 14.95 33.54
N GLU A 120 10.21 15.52 34.06
CA GLU A 120 10.03 15.69 35.51
C GLU A 120 9.79 14.33 36.20
N VAL A 121 10.90 13.68 36.57
CA VAL A 121 10.93 12.49 37.42
C VAL A 121 10.37 12.81 38.81
N HIS A 122 9.25 12.21 39.18
CA HIS A 122 8.69 12.31 40.53
C HIS A 122 9.04 11.07 41.37
N VAL A 123 9.80 11.28 42.46
CA VAL A 123 10.37 10.20 43.27
C VAL A 123 9.42 9.75 44.40
N GLU A 124 9.40 8.43 44.56
CA GLU A 124 8.78 7.56 45.58
C GLU A 124 8.42 8.12 46.98
N LYS A 125 7.37 7.53 47.59
CA LYS A 125 7.35 7.24 49.04
C LYS A 125 6.32 6.18 49.49
N ALA A 126 6.78 5.31 50.40
CA ALA A 126 6.04 4.35 51.25
C ALA A 126 6.58 4.51 52.71
N PRO A 127 6.18 3.75 53.77
CA PRO A 127 5.17 2.67 53.91
C PRO A 127 3.99 3.15 54.83
N GLU A 128 3.38 2.49 55.84
CA GLU A 128 3.60 1.23 56.61
C GLU A 128 2.38 0.85 57.48
N ASN A 129 1.98 -0.44 57.52
CA ASN A 129 1.39 -1.22 58.66
C ASN A 129 0.89 -2.60 58.14
N LYS A 130 1.15 -3.77 58.77
CA LYS A 130 0.81 -4.33 60.12
C LYS A 130 -0.68 -4.73 60.25
N GLU A 131 -1.09 -5.90 60.78
CA GLU A 131 -0.45 -7.15 61.27
C GLU A 131 -0.88 -8.37 60.39
N ALA A 132 -0.71 -9.69 60.65
CA ALA A 132 -0.53 -10.60 61.80
C ALA A 132 -0.09 -12.01 61.25
N ASP A 133 0.15 -13.12 61.98
CA ASP A 133 0.69 -13.46 63.32
C ASP A 133 0.83 -15.03 63.40
N ASP A 134 1.80 -15.52 64.18
CA ASP A 134 2.04 -16.89 64.72
C ASP A 134 2.09 -18.18 63.83
N ARG A 135 3.07 -19.06 64.16
CA ARG A 135 3.28 -20.51 63.83
C ARG A 135 3.68 -20.96 62.41
N GLN A 136 4.52 -21.99 62.22
CA GLN A 136 5.59 -22.64 63.03
C GLN A 136 6.58 -23.36 62.07
N PRO A 137 7.80 -23.78 62.50
CA PRO A 137 8.91 -24.05 61.58
C PRO A 137 9.19 -25.52 61.21
N ASP A 138 10.00 -25.67 60.16
CA ASP A 138 10.92 -26.77 59.79
C ASP A 138 10.42 -28.22 59.66
N VAL A 139 10.34 -28.70 58.40
CA VAL A 139 10.75 -30.05 58.00
C VAL A 139 11.49 -30.02 56.66
N ILE A 140 12.61 -30.73 56.60
CA ILE A 140 13.44 -31.02 55.41
C ILE A 140 13.07 -32.39 54.85
N ASP A 141 13.07 -32.55 53.50
CA ASP A 141 13.63 -33.74 52.82
C ASP A 141 13.89 -33.50 51.31
N ASP A 142 14.64 -34.41 50.69
CA ASP A 142 15.26 -34.34 49.35
C ASP A 142 14.32 -34.19 48.11
N GLY A 143 14.86 -33.65 47.01
CA GLY A 143 14.11 -33.51 45.74
C GLY A 143 14.85 -32.94 44.51
N MET A 144 15.95 -33.55 44.06
CA MET A 144 16.61 -33.31 42.76
C MET A 144 16.53 -34.58 41.87
N PRO A 145 16.80 -34.57 40.54
CA PRO A 145 16.90 -33.47 39.56
C PRO A 145 16.21 -33.81 38.17
N LEU A 146 16.66 -33.15 37.08
CA LEU A 146 16.61 -33.54 35.63
C LEU A 146 15.50 -32.98 34.71
N GLY A 147 15.84 -32.82 33.40
CA GLY A 147 15.06 -32.13 32.34
C GLY A 147 15.73 -30.80 31.97
N ASN A 148 16.46 -30.57 30.87
CA ASN A 148 16.42 -31.10 29.48
C ASN A 148 15.08 -30.79 28.78
N ASP A 149 15.02 -30.21 27.56
CA ASP A 149 16.07 -29.98 26.53
C ASP A 149 16.03 -28.57 25.90
N GLU A 150 17.15 -28.15 25.30
CA GLU A 150 17.22 -27.04 24.33
C GLU A 150 16.77 -27.52 22.94
N GLN A 151 15.88 -26.78 22.26
CA GLN A 151 15.75 -26.83 20.80
C GLN A 151 15.40 -25.43 20.23
N GLU A 152 16.42 -24.70 19.75
CA GLU A 152 16.22 -23.64 18.76
C GLU A 152 16.03 -24.28 17.38
N ASP A 153 14.84 -24.13 16.79
CA ASP A 153 14.58 -24.55 15.42
C ASP A 153 14.87 -23.38 14.46
N THR A 154 15.97 -23.48 13.70
CA THR A 154 16.50 -22.39 12.87
C THR A 154 16.03 -22.51 11.42
N LEU A 155 15.15 -21.59 11.02
CA LEU A 155 14.55 -21.51 9.68
C LEU A 155 15.59 -21.23 8.57
N VAL A 156 15.83 -22.23 7.72
CA VAL A 156 16.27 -22.06 6.31
C VAL A 156 15.74 -23.22 5.44
N PRO A 157 14.84 -22.92 4.49
CA PRO A 157 15.19 -23.05 3.06
C PRO A 157 14.86 -21.73 2.30
N GLU A 158 15.12 -21.57 0.99
CA GLU A 158 15.53 -22.52 -0.05
C GLU A 158 16.55 -21.88 -1.03
N GLU A 159 16.94 -22.62 -2.06
CA GLU A 159 18.02 -22.33 -3.01
C GLU A 159 17.75 -21.10 -3.93
N LEU A 160 18.80 -20.54 -4.54
CA LEU A 160 18.71 -19.44 -5.51
C LEU A 160 19.41 -19.81 -6.84
N ASP A 161 18.83 -19.36 -7.96
CA ASP A 161 19.18 -19.71 -9.35
C ASP A 161 20.67 -19.76 -9.74
N GLU A 162 21.06 -20.83 -10.43
CA GLU A 162 22.05 -20.80 -11.53
C GLU A 162 21.50 -21.45 -12.81
N GLN A 163 20.60 -20.75 -13.52
CA GLN A 163 20.24 -21.09 -14.90
C GLN A 163 21.18 -20.41 -15.89
N VAL A 164 22.31 -21.06 -16.19
CA VAL A 164 23.28 -20.57 -17.17
C VAL A 164 22.73 -20.71 -18.59
N LEU A 165 22.65 -19.59 -19.31
CA LEU A 165 22.17 -19.51 -20.68
C LEU A 165 23.15 -20.17 -21.67
N ALA A 166 22.78 -21.32 -22.22
CA ALA A 166 23.44 -21.93 -23.38
C ALA A 166 22.45 -21.94 -24.56
N LEU A 167 22.85 -21.30 -25.68
CA LEU A 167 22.07 -21.19 -26.90
C LEU A 167 22.91 -21.69 -28.08
N GLU A 168 22.47 -22.78 -28.71
CA GLU A 168 22.96 -23.32 -29.99
C GLU A 168 21.76 -23.61 -30.91
#